data_AF-A0A833R5J6-F1
#
_entry.id   AF-A0A833R5J6-F1
#
_cell.length_a   1.000
_cell.length_b   1.000
_cell.length_c   1.000
_cell.angle_alpha   90.00
_cell.angle_beta   90.00
_cell.angle_gamma   90.00
#
_symmetry.space_group_name_H-M   'P 1'
#
loop_
_entity.id
_entity.type
_entity.pdbx_description
1 polymer ?
#
loop_
_entity_poly.entity_id
_entity_poly.type
_entity_poly.pdbx_seq_one_letter_code
_entity_poly.pdbx_strand_id
1 'polypeptide(L)'
;MIEIQDGILNKGTKNNQLKEDEDRVKQLVEKLQQTQIKLYETKNTCASLKQEINKLHKLLYSEIGENVNLNNLLNQSGWRGRAEQIYLLQQKITELQSRLSEYEGTQKTSIVSAERKNLENLRNVEKERRRQIEDSAKQLRQTEVVIEGYKRKLEASKARIKVLEHELNVAKGNIASLNEKRSHDDHLIETLNNRLKITEIKHEERETDMKNRAEKIERECTNLKNDLQAAQLQTDRLRRRLEEREIEIDKLRNGTVPNIWEIKSRKITQPEEFLNNLNHNSSPHSVRSTCEPNEYVILALAAEAERERLLKLITILNRRLDKERNDTDILSDMLRNEKKKSAKLELKIRKLETERIGIVKIDTGYRTKLPKLLKASDKQMDVEQMRLKMELLQEECLALKTRLDTVQQEKATDLATYKQMLEQVLKEVLKECLLLFRSNPLPPIGSRSTITV
;
A
#
# COMPACT_ATOMS: atom_id res chain seq x y z
N MET A 1 183.85 -110.82 28.34
CA MET A 1 184.63 -111.21 29.54
C MET A 1 184.71 -109.98 30.42
N ILE A 2 184.34 -109.99 31.70
CA ILE A 2 183.94 -111.07 32.65
C ILE A 2 182.95 -110.37 33.64
N GLU A 3 181.73 -110.87 33.91
CA GLU A 3 181.35 -111.76 35.05
C GLU A 3 181.53 -111.09 36.45
N ILE A 4 180.75 -111.29 37.54
CA ILE A 4 179.56 -112.14 37.85
C ILE A 4 178.87 -111.68 39.19
N GLN A 5 177.61 -112.11 39.45
CA GLN A 5 176.80 -112.16 40.72
C GLN A 5 176.48 -110.93 41.65
N ASP A 6 175.24 -110.98 42.21
CA ASP A 6 174.66 -110.59 43.53
C ASP A 6 175.04 -109.27 44.29
N GLY A 7 174.17 -108.59 45.07
CA GLY A 7 172.74 -108.80 45.43
C GLY A 7 172.26 -107.83 46.56
N ILE A 8 171.01 -108.00 47.08
CA ILE A 8 170.34 -107.35 48.27
C ILE A 8 169.26 -106.24 48.01
N LEU A 9 168.23 -106.20 48.89
CA LEU A 9 166.99 -105.38 48.90
C LEU A 9 167.21 -103.95 49.48
N ASN A 10 166.47 -102.87 49.17
CA ASN A 10 165.05 -102.59 48.80
C ASN A 10 164.08 -102.29 49.99
N LYS A 11 163.86 -101.00 50.29
CA LYS A 11 162.70 -100.42 51.04
C LYS A 11 162.66 -98.89 50.86
N GLY A 12 161.59 -98.32 50.28
CA GLY A 12 161.44 -96.85 50.16
C GLY A 12 160.11 -96.30 49.60
N THR A 13 159.25 -97.14 49.06
CA THR A 13 158.23 -96.74 48.06
C THR A 13 156.81 -96.63 48.62
N LYS A 14 156.53 -95.74 49.59
CA LYS A 14 155.18 -95.62 50.21
C LYS A 14 154.55 -94.24 50.37
N ASN A 15 155.28 -93.12 50.30
CA ASN A 15 154.71 -91.80 50.63
C ASN A 15 154.00 -91.05 49.48
N ASN A 16 154.23 -91.39 48.20
CA ASN A 16 153.64 -90.62 47.09
C ASN A 16 152.23 -91.08 46.70
N GLN A 17 151.91 -92.38 46.81
CA GLN A 17 150.65 -92.94 46.30
C GLN A 17 149.39 -92.32 46.94
N LEU A 18 149.45 -92.02 48.24
CA LEU A 18 148.31 -91.50 49.00
C LEU A 18 147.86 -90.10 48.54
N LYS A 19 148.78 -89.26 48.04
CA LYS A 19 148.43 -87.92 47.53
C LYS A 19 147.72 -87.98 46.18
N GLU A 20 148.16 -88.86 45.28
CA GLU A 20 147.58 -88.97 43.93
C GLU A 20 146.10 -89.38 43.99
N ASP A 21 145.74 -90.30 44.88
CA ASP A 21 144.34 -90.72 45.05
C ASP A 21 143.51 -89.67 45.83
N GLU A 22 144.10 -88.92 46.77
CA GLU A 22 143.42 -87.80 47.45
C GLU A 22 143.08 -86.66 46.47
N ASP A 23 144.02 -86.28 45.59
CA ASP A 23 143.77 -85.28 44.54
C ASP A 23 142.80 -85.78 43.45
N ARG A 24 142.81 -87.09 43.12
CA ARG A 24 141.80 -87.70 42.24
C ARG A 24 140.40 -87.66 42.84
N VAL A 25 140.24 -87.99 44.11
CA VAL A 25 138.96 -87.87 44.82
C VAL A 25 138.48 -86.42 44.81
N LYS A 26 139.37 -85.45 45.04
CA LYS A 26 139.09 -84.01 44.90
C LYS A 26 138.55 -83.65 43.52
N GLN A 27 139.24 -84.04 42.45
CA GLN A 27 138.80 -83.77 41.06
C GLN A 27 137.46 -84.44 40.72
N LEU A 28 137.17 -85.62 41.30
CA LEU A 28 135.88 -86.29 41.11
C LEU A 28 134.76 -85.60 41.88
N VAL A 29 135.00 -85.13 43.11
CA VAL A 29 134.05 -84.33 43.90
C VAL A 29 133.77 -82.99 43.24
N GLU A 30 134.80 -82.31 42.71
CA GLU A 30 134.65 -81.04 41.99
C GLU A 30 133.90 -81.21 40.67
N LYS A 31 134.18 -82.27 39.90
CA LYS A 31 133.37 -82.65 38.71
C LYS A 31 131.93 -82.97 39.08
N LEU A 32 131.69 -83.68 40.19
CA LEU A 32 130.35 -83.98 40.69
C LEU A 32 129.60 -82.69 41.07
N GLN A 33 130.26 -81.73 41.72
CA GLN A 33 129.67 -80.42 42.01
C GLN A 33 129.37 -79.64 40.72
N GLN A 34 130.26 -79.63 39.73
CA GLN A 34 129.99 -78.97 38.44
C GLN A 34 128.81 -79.60 37.68
N THR A 35 128.67 -80.93 37.66
CA THR A 35 127.52 -81.57 37.01
C THR A 35 126.23 -81.38 37.82
N GLN A 36 126.30 -81.36 39.15
CA GLN A 36 125.18 -81.06 40.03
C GLN A 36 124.67 -79.61 39.82
N ILE A 37 125.56 -78.63 39.69
CA ILE A 37 125.21 -77.23 39.37
C ILE A 37 124.49 -77.16 38.02
N LYS A 38 125.08 -77.74 36.96
CA LYS A 38 124.46 -77.77 35.62
C LYS A 38 123.12 -78.52 35.59
N LEU A 39 122.94 -79.53 36.44
CA LEU A 39 121.66 -80.22 36.61
C LEU A 39 120.61 -79.31 37.26
N TYR A 40 120.97 -78.46 38.22
CA TYR A 40 120.06 -77.48 38.79
C TYR A 40 119.76 -76.33 37.81
N GLU A 41 120.74 -75.82 37.09
CA GLU A 41 120.56 -74.82 36.03
C GLU A 41 119.58 -75.31 34.95
N THR A 42 119.78 -76.52 34.42
CA THR A 42 118.90 -77.12 33.39
C THR A 42 117.50 -77.47 33.92
N LYS A 43 117.36 -77.84 35.19
CA LYS A 43 116.04 -77.98 35.83
C LYS A 43 115.34 -76.62 35.97
N ASN A 44 116.07 -75.56 36.34
CA ASN A 44 115.52 -74.22 36.50
C ASN A 44 115.09 -73.61 35.17
N THR A 45 115.86 -73.76 34.09
CA THR A 45 115.44 -73.32 32.75
C THR A 45 114.25 -74.12 32.23
N CYS A 46 114.22 -75.44 32.45
CA CYS A 46 113.05 -76.27 32.11
C CYS A 46 111.78 -75.84 32.88
N ALA A 47 111.92 -75.47 34.16
CA ALA A 47 110.82 -74.92 34.95
C ALA A 47 110.35 -73.55 34.43
N SER A 48 111.28 -72.65 34.07
CA SER A 48 110.95 -71.34 33.51
C SER A 48 110.20 -71.46 32.19
N LEU A 49 110.70 -72.27 31.25
CA LEU A 49 110.06 -72.51 29.95
C LEU A 49 108.65 -73.11 30.11
N LYS A 50 108.44 -74.01 31.08
CA LYS A 50 107.08 -74.52 31.40
C LYS A 50 106.16 -73.43 31.94
N GLN A 51 106.66 -72.48 32.74
CA GLN A 51 105.85 -71.33 33.17
C GLN A 51 105.53 -70.38 32.01
N GLU A 52 106.46 -70.16 31.09
CA GLU A 52 106.25 -69.32 29.90
C GLU A 52 105.25 -69.95 28.93
N ILE A 53 105.36 -71.23 28.63
CA ILE A 53 104.36 -71.99 27.84
C ILE A 53 102.97 -71.87 28.48
N ASN A 54 102.86 -72.00 29.81
CA ASN A 54 101.59 -71.83 30.52
C ASN A 54 101.05 -70.38 30.50
N LYS A 55 101.91 -69.36 30.46
CA LYS A 55 101.51 -67.96 30.25
C LYS A 55 101.01 -67.74 28.82
N LEU A 56 101.74 -68.24 27.82
CA LEU A 56 101.40 -68.14 26.40
C LEU A 56 100.07 -68.85 26.09
N HIS A 57 99.85 -70.06 26.61
CA HIS A 57 98.56 -70.75 26.49
C HIS A 57 97.41 -69.93 27.10
N LYS A 58 97.59 -69.28 28.26
CA LYS A 58 96.55 -68.44 28.86
C LYS A 58 96.23 -67.21 28.00
N LEU A 59 97.25 -66.51 27.47
CA LEU A 59 97.08 -65.38 26.56
C LEU A 59 96.34 -65.80 25.28
N LEU A 60 96.68 -66.99 24.75
CA LEU A 60 96.01 -67.57 23.60
C LEU A 60 94.54 -67.89 23.90
N TYR A 61 94.23 -68.51 25.05
CA TYR A 61 92.84 -68.75 25.45
C TYR A 61 92.01 -67.46 25.65
N SER A 62 92.61 -66.31 26.01
CA SER A 62 91.88 -65.03 26.02
C SER A 62 91.52 -64.49 24.63
N GLU A 63 92.37 -64.71 23.62
CA GLU A 63 92.14 -64.31 22.21
C GLU A 63 91.24 -65.27 21.43
N ILE A 64 91.27 -66.56 21.79
CA ILE A 64 90.52 -67.62 21.09
C ILE A 64 89.20 -67.95 21.80
N GLY A 65 89.16 -67.82 23.13
CA GLY A 65 88.06 -68.26 23.99
C GLY A 65 88.33 -69.64 24.61
N GLU A 66 87.88 -69.81 25.85
CA GLU A 66 88.21 -70.95 26.72
C GLU A 66 87.70 -72.32 26.23
N ASN A 67 86.76 -72.33 25.27
CA ASN A 67 86.09 -73.53 24.77
C ASN A 67 86.72 -74.13 23.48
N VAL A 68 87.84 -73.57 22.98
CA VAL A 68 88.41 -73.96 21.68
C VAL A 68 89.66 -74.82 21.86
N ASN A 69 89.61 -76.06 21.37
CA ASN A 69 90.76 -76.97 21.39
C ASN A 69 91.78 -76.59 20.32
N LEU A 70 93.04 -76.36 20.73
CA LEU A 70 94.16 -75.98 19.85
C LEU A 70 94.38 -76.98 18.70
N ASN A 71 94.12 -78.28 18.91
CA ASN A 71 94.24 -79.30 17.87
C ASN A 71 93.19 -79.16 16.76
N ASN A 72 92.05 -78.50 17.02
CA ASN A 72 91.02 -78.27 16.01
C ASN A 72 91.37 -77.07 15.12
N LEU A 73 92.06 -76.07 15.67
CA LEU A 73 92.48 -74.86 14.94
C LEU A 73 93.58 -75.15 13.91
N LEU A 74 94.51 -76.06 14.23
CA LEU A 74 95.54 -76.50 13.30
C LEU A 74 94.95 -77.09 11.99
N ASN A 75 93.72 -77.59 12.05
CA ASN A 75 92.98 -78.17 10.94
C ASN A 75 91.98 -77.18 10.27
N GLN A 76 91.92 -75.92 10.70
CA GLN A 76 90.98 -74.91 10.20
C GLN A 76 91.69 -73.66 9.66
N SER A 77 91.98 -73.66 8.36
CA SER A 77 92.47 -72.47 7.66
C SER A 77 91.40 -71.37 7.60
N GLY A 78 91.82 -70.12 7.85
CA GLY A 78 90.94 -68.95 7.83
C GLY A 78 90.30 -68.57 9.18
N TRP A 79 90.66 -69.23 10.29
CA TRP A 79 90.24 -68.79 11.63
C TRP A 79 90.79 -67.38 11.94
N ARG A 80 89.93 -66.51 12.50
CA ARG A 80 90.20 -65.08 12.73
C ARG A 80 90.01 -64.75 14.21
N GLY A 81 90.97 -64.01 14.78
CA GLY A 81 91.03 -63.71 16.22
C GLY A 81 89.83 -62.91 16.73
N ARG A 82 89.43 -63.14 17.99
CA ARG A 82 88.29 -62.48 18.63
C ARG A 82 88.42 -60.96 18.62
N ALA A 83 89.62 -60.42 18.88
CA ALA A 83 89.88 -58.98 18.81
C ALA A 83 89.57 -58.40 17.42
N GLU A 84 89.98 -59.07 16.35
CA GLU A 84 89.76 -58.60 14.97
C GLU A 84 88.30 -58.74 14.54
N GLN A 85 87.58 -59.77 15.02
CA GLN A 85 86.15 -59.91 14.82
C GLN A 85 85.34 -58.82 15.55
N ILE A 86 85.73 -58.48 16.78
CA ILE A 86 85.13 -57.38 17.54
C ILE A 86 85.38 -56.04 16.84
N TYR A 87 86.60 -55.79 16.36
CA TYR A 87 86.94 -54.57 15.63
C TYR A 87 86.07 -54.39 14.36
N LEU A 88 85.92 -55.43 13.54
CA LEU A 88 85.06 -55.38 12.35
C LEU A 88 83.58 -55.11 12.70
N LEU A 89 83.07 -55.70 13.79
CA LEU A 89 81.71 -55.46 14.24
C LEU A 89 81.52 -54.03 14.76
N GLN A 90 82.49 -53.49 15.51
CA GLN A 90 82.49 -52.09 15.95
C GLN A 90 82.51 -51.12 14.76
N GLN A 91 83.41 -51.33 13.80
CA GLN A 91 83.50 -50.52 12.58
C GLN A 91 82.17 -50.52 11.80
N LYS A 92 81.52 -51.69 11.67
CA LYS A 92 80.23 -51.80 10.98
C LYS A 92 79.07 -51.18 11.76
N ILE A 93 79.11 -51.22 13.09
CA ILE A 93 78.14 -50.50 13.94
C ILE A 93 78.29 -48.99 13.74
N THR A 94 79.51 -48.43 13.76
CA THR A 94 79.72 -46.99 13.56
C THR A 94 79.32 -46.54 12.15
N GLU A 95 79.58 -47.36 11.12
CA GLU A 95 79.15 -47.07 9.75
C GLU A 95 77.61 -47.04 9.63
N LEU A 96 76.93 -48.03 10.20
CA LEU A 96 75.46 -48.09 10.22
C LEU A 96 74.85 -46.93 11.02
N GLN A 97 75.49 -46.51 12.12
CA GLN A 97 75.08 -45.34 12.90
C GLN A 97 75.23 -44.02 12.11
N SER A 98 76.32 -43.83 11.36
CA SER A 98 76.48 -42.65 10.48
C SER A 98 75.38 -42.60 9.42
N ARG A 99 75.18 -43.71 8.69
CA ARG A 99 74.13 -43.84 7.66
C ARG A 99 72.73 -43.56 8.23
N LEU A 100 72.42 -44.01 9.45
CA LEU A 100 71.16 -43.71 10.14
C LEU A 100 71.03 -42.23 10.50
N SER A 101 72.10 -41.61 11.03
CA SER A 101 72.12 -40.18 11.38
C SER A 101 71.96 -39.27 10.16
N GLU A 102 72.58 -39.62 9.03
CA GLU A 102 72.46 -38.91 7.76
C GLU A 102 71.03 -39.04 7.18
N TYR A 103 70.46 -40.24 7.23
CA TYR A 103 69.09 -40.50 6.79
C TYR A 103 68.06 -39.76 7.65
N GLU A 104 68.16 -39.85 8.98
CA GLU A 104 67.31 -39.08 9.88
C GLU A 104 67.47 -37.57 9.66
N GLY A 105 68.70 -37.06 9.56
CA GLY A 105 68.96 -35.63 9.40
C GLY A 105 68.36 -35.06 8.11
N THR A 106 68.59 -35.73 6.98
CA THR A 106 68.03 -35.31 5.68
C THR A 106 66.52 -35.46 5.63
N GLN A 107 65.96 -36.57 6.13
CA GLN A 107 64.52 -36.83 6.13
C GLN A 107 63.76 -35.87 7.07
N LYS A 108 64.24 -35.65 8.30
CA LYS A 108 63.66 -34.67 9.25
C LYS A 108 63.69 -33.25 8.67
N THR A 109 64.80 -32.84 8.05
CA THR A 109 64.91 -31.51 7.43
C THR A 109 63.96 -31.35 6.23
N SER A 110 63.79 -32.39 5.42
CA SER A 110 62.84 -32.41 4.30
C SER A 110 61.38 -32.33 4.78
N ILE A 111 61.01 -33.11 5.80
CA ILE A 111 59.67 -33.10 6.40
C ILE A 111 59.35 -31.73 6.99
N VAL A 112 60.24 -31.15 7.83
CA VAL A 112 60.02 -29.83 8.43
C VAL A 112 59.93 -28.72 7.37
N SER A 113 60.63 -28.84 6.24
CA SER A 113 60.51 -27.94 5.09
C SER A 113 59.14 -28.05 4.40
N ALA A 114 58.65 -29.28 4.20
CA ALA A 114 57.33 -29.53 3.63
C ALA A 114 56.20 -29.08 4.58
N GLU A 115 56.30 -29.36 5.88
CA GLU A 115 55.34 -28.94 6.90
C GLU A 115 55.24 -27.41 6.99
N ARG A 116 56.36 -26.67 6.97
CA ARG A 116 56.34 -25.20 6.92
C ARG A 116 55.61 -24.66 5.69
N LYS A 117 55.83 -25.26 4.51
CA LYS A 117 55.11 -24.89 3.27
C LYS A 117 53.63 -25.21 3.38
N ASN A 118 53.27 -26.39 3.90
CA ASN A 118 51.90 -26.81 4.10
C ASN A 118 51.15 -25.91 5.11
N LEU A 119 51.83 -25.47 6.17
CA LEU A 119 51.28 -24.55 7.17
C LEU A 119 50.99 -23.15 6.59
N GLU A 120 51.91 -22.54 5.81
CA GLU A 120 51.61 -21.24 5.19
C GLU A 120 50.60 -21.38 4.03
N ASN A 121 50.59 -22.50 3.30
CA ASN A 121 49.54 -22.81 2.31
C ASN A 121 48.16 -22.90 2.98
N LEU A 122 48.03 -23.67 4.07
CA LEU A 122 46.80 -23.78 4.87
C LEU A 122 46.39 -22.39 5.39
N ARG A 123 47.35 -21.62 5.93
CA ARG A 123 47.13 -20.25 6.41
C ARG A 123 46.72 -19.27 5.31
N ASN A 124 47.12 -19.50 4.06
CA ASN A 124 46.68 -18.70 2.90
C ASN A 124 45.26 -19.09 2.43
N VAL A 125 44.95 -20.39 2.37
CA VAL A 125 43.57 -20.87 2.10
C VAL A 125 42.61 -20.38 3.19
N GLU A 126 43.04 -20.36 4.46
CA GLU A 126 42.30 -19.84 5.60
C GLU A 126 42.06 -18.32 5.50
N LYS A 127 43.07 -17.52 5.12
CA LYS A 127 42.89 -16.07 4.83
C LYS A 127 41.87 -15.85 3.71
N GLU A 128 42.01 -16.57 2.60
CA GLU A 128 41.17 -16.39 1.41
C GLU A 128 39.73 -16.85 1.68
N ARG A 129 39.53 -17.96 2.40
CA ARG A 129 38.20 -18.39 2.88
C ARG A 129 37.54 -17.32 3.76
N ARG A 130 38.28 -16.71 4.69
CA ARG A 130 37.75 -15.60 5.51
C ARG A 130 37.37 -14.39 4.66
N ARG A 131 38.19 -14.03 3.68
CA ARG A 131 37.90 -12.94 2.73
C ARG A 131 36.62 -13.21 1.95
N GLN A 132 36.45 -14.41 1.41
CA GLN A 132 35.23 -14.81 0.67
C GLN A 132 33.98 -14.78 1.56
N ILE A 133 34.10 -15.20 2.83
CA ILE A 133 33.02 -15.06 3.83
C ILE A 133 32.73 -13.58 4.12
N GLU A 134 33.75 -12.73 4.26
CA GLU A 134 33.57 -11.30 4.55
C GLU A 134 32.94 -10.57 3.35
N ASP A 135 33.39 -10.84 2.13
CA ASP A 135 32.91 -10.18 0.92
C ASP A 135 31.50 -10.67 0.52
N SER A 136 31.17 -11.95 0.71
CA SER A 136 29.77 -12.42 0.59
C SER A 136 28.88 -11.85 1.70
N ALA A 137 29.37 -11.70 2.94
CA ALA A 137 28.63 -11.03 4.01
C ALA A 137 28.49 -9.51 3.82
N LYS A 138 29.34 -8.86 3.00
CA LYS A 138 29.13 -7.47 2.53
C LYS A 138 28.06 -7.42 1.46
N GLN A 139 28.12 -8.32 0.46
CA GLN A 139 27.14 -8.40 -0.61
C GLN A 139 25.72 -8.68 -0.08
N LEU A 140 25.58 -9.61 0.88
CA LEU A 140 24.31 -9.92 1.53
C LEU A 140 23.73 -8.70 2.26
N ARG A 141 24.52 -8.00 3.08
CA ARG A 141 24.06 -6.77 3.76
C ARG A 141 23.71 -5.65 2.77
N GLN A 142 24.42 -5.55 1.65
CA GLN A 142 24.11 -4.58 0.60
C GLN A 142 22.79 -4.92 -0.11
N THR A 143 22.50 -6.19 -0.41
CA THR A 143 21.22 -6.58 -1.03
C THR A 143 20.05 -6.47 -0.05
N GLU A 144 20.23 -6.76 1.23
CA GLU A 144 19.24 -6.50 2.29
C GLU A 144 18.82 -5.03 2.34
N VAL A 145 19.78 -4.10 2.38
CA VAL A 145 19.52 -2.65 2.39
C VAL A 145 18.80 -2.19 1.11
N VAL A 146 19.16 -2.74 -0.05
CA VAL A 146 18.49 -2.45 -1.33
C VAL A 146 17.06 -2.99 -1.34
N ILE A 147 16.82 -4.22 -0.87
CA ILE A 147 15.49 -4.83 -0.73
C ILE A 147 14.61 -3.99 0.20
N GLU A 148 15.13 -3.54 1.34
CA GLU A 148 14.39 -2.69 2.29
C GLU A 148 14.16 -1.27 1.74
N GLY A 149 15.01 -0.80 0.82
CA GLY A 149 14.74 0.38 -0.01
C GLY A 149 13.56 0.19 -0.97
N TYR A 150 13.47 -0.97 -1.63
CA TYR A 150 12.36 -1.28 -2.53
C TYR A 150 11.04 -1.54 -1.80
N LYS A 151 11.04 -2.20 -0.63
CA LYS A 151 9.84 -2.36 0.21
C LYS A 151 9.24 -1.01 0.58
N ARG A 152 10.06 -0.06 1.07
CA ARG A 152 9.60 1.30 1.42
C ARG A 152 9.04 2.06 0.21
N LYS A 153 9.64 1.92 -0.98
CA LYS A 153 9.09 2.47 -2.23
C LYS A 153 7.74 1.84 -2.61
N LEU A 154 7.56 0.54 -2.37
CA LEU A 154 6.31 -0.18 -2.64
C LEU A 154 5.19 0.20 -1.67
N GLU A 155 5.46 0.35 -0.37
CA GLU A 155 4.43 0.81 0.57
C GLU A 155 4.08 2.29 0.33
N ALA A 156 5.04 3.13 -0.05
CA ALA A 156 4.77 4.51 -0.47
C ALA A 156 3.91 4.59 -1.75
N SER A 157 4.13 3.73 -2.74
CA SER A 157 3.29 3.70 -3.95
C SER A 157 1.89 3.14 -3.67
N LYS A 158 1.76 2.09 -2.83
CA LYS A 158 0.47 1.60 -2.32
C LYS A 158 -0.31 2.68 -1.57
N ALA A 159 0.36 3.45 -0.71
CA ALA A 159 -0.27 4.56 0.01
C ALA A 159 -0.79 5.63 -0.96
N ARG A 160 0.04 6.04 -1.95
CA ARG A 160 -0.38 6.97 -2.99
C ARG A 160 -1.55 6.45 -3.82
N ILE A 161 -1.57 5.17 -4.18
CA ILE A 161 -2.69 4.55 -4.91
C ILE A 161 -4.00 4.70 -4.11
N LYS A 162 -4.01 4.36 -2.80
CA LYS A 162 -5.21 4.49 -1.96
C LYS A 162 -5.74 5.94 -1.88
N VAL A 163 -4.85 6.94 -1.83
CA VAL A 163 -5.24 8.35 -1.83
C VAL A 163 -5.88 8.74 -3.17
N LEU A 164 -5.25 8.38 -4.29
CA LEU A 164 -5.78 8.65 -5.63
C LEU A 164 -7.11 7.91 -5.89
N GLU A 165 -7.26 6.68 -5.38
CA GLU A 165 -8.52 5.93 -5.43
C GLU A 165 -9.64 6.61 -4.62
N HIS A 166 -9.30 7.19 -3.46
CA HIS A 166 -10.26 7.97 -2.67
C HIS A 166 -10.66 9.26 -3.38
N GLU A 167 -9.71 10.07 -3.84
CA GLU A 167 -9.94 11.29 -4.62
C GLU A 167 -10.80 11.03 -5.86
N LEU A 168 -10.50 9.95 -6.60
CA LEU A 168 -11.25 9.53 -7.78
C LEU A 168 -12.69 9.11 -7.45
N ASN A 169 -12.94 8.52 -6.28
CA ASN A 169 -14.29 8.19 -5.84
C ASN A 169 -15.06 9.42 -5.35
N VAL A 170 -14.41 10.39 -4.69
CA VAL A 170 -15.00 11.70 -4.36
C VAL A 170 -15.37 12.46 -5.64
N ALA A 171 -14.48 12.50 -6.64
CA ALA A 171 -14.74 13.13 -7.93
C ALA A 171 -15.94 12.49 -8.66
N LYS A 172 -16.07 11.15 -8.65
CA LYS A 172 -17.25 10.45 -9.17
C LYS A 172 -18.54 10.83 -8.43
N GLY A 173 -18.50 10.94 -7.10
CA GLY A 173 -19.63 11.37 -6.30
C GLY A 173 -20.08 12.80 -6.66
N ASN A 174 -19.13 13.72 -6.81
CA ASN A 174 -19.40 15.09 -7.24
C ASN A 174 -20.03 15.15 -8.65
N ILE A 175 -19.53 14.33 -9.59
CA ILE A 175 -20.10 14.23 -10.95
C ILE A 175 -21.54 13.67 -10.91
N ALA A 176 -21.82 12.67 -10.07
CA ALA A 176 -23.18 12.15 -9.90
C ALA A 176 -24.14 13.24 -9.38
N SER A 177 -23.76 13.94 -8.31
CA SER A 177 -24.55 15.04 -7.73
C SER A 177 -24.77 16.22 -8.70
N LEU A 178 -23.82 16.47 -9.62
CA LEU A 178 -23.97 17.48 -10.67
C LEU A 178 -24.90 17.01 -11.80
N ASN A 179 -24.88 15.73 -12.15
CA ASN A 179 -25.83 15.15 -13.12
C ASN A 179 -27.27 15.11 -12.58
N GLU A 180 -27.45 14.85 -11.28
CA GLU A 180 -28.76 14.94 -10.62
C GLU A 180 -29.32 16.37 -10.65
N LYS A 181 -28.50 17.39 -10.33
CA LYS A 181 -28.87 18.80 -10.45
C LYS A 181 -29.24 19.15 -11.90
N ARG A 182 -28.39 18.80 -12.86
CA ARG A 182 -28.68 19.00 -14.28
C ARG A 182 -30.01 18.37 -14.69
N SER A 183 -30.30 17.14 -14.26
CA SER A 183 -31.58 16.48 -14.59
C SER A 183 -32.79 17.19 -13.95
N HIS A 184 -32.61 17.86 -12.81
CA HIS A 184 -33.64 18.72 -12.23
C HIS A 184 -33.80 20.02 -13.02
N ASP A 185 -32.71 20.65 -13.42
CA ASP A 185 -32.70 21.87 -14.24
C ASP A 185 -33.32 21.62 -15.62
N ASP A 186 -32.99 20.49 -16.28
CA ASP A 186 -33.56 20.06 -17.55
C ASP A 186 -35.11 19.88 -17.44
N HIS A 187 -35.62 19.28 -16.35
CA HIS A 187 -37.06 19.18 -16.08
C HIS A 187 -37.73 20.52 -15.72
N LEU A 188 -37.02 21.43 -15.06
CA LEU A 188 -37.52 22.79 -14.79
C LEU A 188 -37.66 23.57 -16.09
N ILE A 189 -36.66 23.50 -16.97
CA ILE A 189 -36.66 24.10 -18.31
C ILE A 189 -37.80 23.53 -19.15
N GLU A 190 -37.98 22.21 -19.17
CA GLU A 190 -39.12 21.54 -19.82
C GLU A 190 -40.46 22.05 -19.29
N THR A 191 -40.61 22.17 -17.96
CA THR A 191 -41.84 22.67 -17.31
C THR A 191 -42.12 24.12 -17.67
N LEU A 192 -41.10 24.98 -17.72
CA LEU A 192 -41.22 26.39 -18.09
C LEU A 192 -41.55 26.56 -19.57
N ASN A 193 -40.88 25.83 -20.47
CA ASN A 193 -41.16 25.84 -21.91
C ASN A 193 -42.59 25.38 -22.22
N ASN A 194 -43.07 24.32 -21.55
CA ASN A 194 -44.46 23.87 -21.70
C ASN A 194 -45.48 24.92 -21.22
N ARG A 195 -45.19 25.65 -20.12
CA ARG A 195 -46.04 26.77 -19.68
C ARG A 195 -46.03 27.94 -20.67
N LEU A 196 -44.84 28.29 -21.19
CA LEU A 196 -44.64 29.36 -22.16
C LEU A 196 -45.45 29.08 -23.44
N LYS A 197 -45.34 27.87 -23.99
CA LYS A 197 -46.11 27.40 -25.14
C LYS A 197 -47.63 27.44 -24.92
N ILE A 198 -48.10 27.08 -23.72
CA ILE A 198 -49.54 27.20 -23.36
C ILE A 198 -49.98 28.68 -23.30
N THR A 199 -49.10 29.61 -22.90
CA THR A 199 -49.42 31.05 -22.93
C THR A 199 -49.37 31.66 -24.33
N GLU A 200 -48.48 31.19 -25.21
CA GLU A 200 -48.41 31.58 -26.63
C GLU A 200 -49.68 31.16 -27.37
N ILE A 201 -50.06 29.87 -27.31
CA ILE A 201 -51.29 29.36 -27.94
C ILE A 201 -52.51 30.16 -27.47
N LYS A 202 -52.62 30.45 -26.17
CA LYS A 202 -53.70 31.29 -25.63
C LYS A 202 -53.64 32.75 -26.09
N HIS A 203 -52.49 33.26 -26.50
CA HIS A 203 -52.37 34.58 -27.11
C HIS A 203 -52.88 34.54 -28.56
N GLU A 204 -52.46 33.55 -29.34
CA GLU A 204 -52.91 33.33 -30.72
C GLU A 204 -54.43 33.08 -30.79
N GLU A 205 -54.98 32.30 -29.86
CA GLU A 205 -56.42 32.12 -29.66
C GLU A 205 -57.11 33.47 -29.45
N ARG A 206 -56.62 34.34 -28.56
CA ARG A 206 -57.23 35.67 -28.33
C ARG A 206 -57.11 36.62 -29.51
N GLU A 207 -55.96 36.64 -30.19
CA GLU A 207 -55.74 37.49 -31.37
C GLU A 207 -56.68 37.11 -32.53
N THR A 208 -56.82 35.81 -32.80
CA THR A 208 -57.76 35.32 -33.80
C THR A 208 -59.21 35.60 -33.40
N ASP A 209 -59.56 35.44 -32.12
CA ASP A 209 -60.89 35.75 -31.58
C ASP A 209 -61.22 37.26 -31.63
N MET A 210 -60.25 38.15 -31.38
CA MET A 210 -60.39 39.60 -31.56
C MET A 210 -60.52 39.98 -33.03
N LYS A 211 -59.71 39.39 -33.92
CA LYS A 211 -59.80 39.62 -35.37
C LYS A 211 -61.17 39.21 -35.90
N ASN A 212 -61.67 38.03 -35.54
CA ASN A 212 -63.00 37.53 -35.93
C ASN A 212 -64.13 38.46 -35.47
N ARG A 213 -64.00 39.07 -34.27
CA ARG A 213 -64.93 40.10 -33.77
C ARG A 213 -64.82 41.41 -34.55
N ALA A 214 -63.61 41.88 -34.84
CA ALA A 214 -63.37 43.10 -35.62
C ALA A 214 -63.95 42.98 -37.05
N GLU A 215 -63.69 41.87 -37.75
CA GLU A 215 -64.26 41.60 -39.07
C GLU A 215 -65.80 41.51 -39.03
N LYS A 216 -66.39 41.03 -37.92
CA LYS A 216 -67.85 41.02 -37.74
C LYS A 216 -68.40 42.45 -37.59
N ILE A 217 -67.77 43.27 -36.76
CA ILE A 217 -68.17 44.68 -36.56
C ILE A 217 -68.00 45.47 -37.87
N GLU A 218 -66.94 45.21 -38.65
CA GLU A 218 -66.73 45.83 -39.96
C GLU A 218 -67.86 45.48 -40.96
N ARG A 219 -68.30 44.21 -40.98
CA ARG A 219 -69.46 43.75 -41.76
C ARG A 219 -70.77 44.38 -41.30
N GLU A 220 -70.96 44.60 -40.00
CA GLU A 220 -72.15 45.27 -39.46
C GLU A 220 -72.14 46.78 -39.78
N CYS A 221 -70.99 47.45 -39.62
CA CYS A 221 -70.80 48.86 -39.98
C CYS A 221 -70.97 49.13 -41.49
N THR A 222 -70.52 48.22 -42.36
CA THR A 222 -70.71 48.35 -43.81
C THR A 222 -72.16 48.15 -44.23
N ASN A 223 -72.89 47.20 -43.62
CA ASN A 223 -74.34 47.05 -43.82
C ASN A 223 -75.11 48.30 -43.37
N LEU A 224 -74.89 48.79 -42.15
CA LEU A 224 -75.53 49.99 -41.62
C LEU A 224 -75.25 51.25 -42.46
N LYS A 225 -74.05 51.34 -43.06
CA LYS A 225 -73.71 52.41 -44.01
C LYS A 225 -74.52 52.33 -45.31
N ASN A 226 -74.76 51.13 -45.83
CA ASN A 226 -75.58 50.92 -47.03
C ASN A 226 -77.06 51.24 -46.74
N ASP A 227 -77.59 50.81 -45.60
CA ASP A 227 -78.96 51.11 -45.16
C ASP A 227 -79.16 52.63 -44.96
N LEU A 228 -78.19 53.31 -44.35
CA LEU A 228 -78.18 54.76 -44.21
C LEU A 228 -78.20 55.48 -45.58
N GLN A 229 -77.42 55.00 -46.55
CA GLN A 229 -77.44 55.56 -47.92
C GLN A 229 -78.77 55.32 -48.62
N ALA A 230 -79.39 54.15 -48.46
CA ALA A 230 -80.72 53.87 -49.00
C ALA A 230 -81.80 54.79 -48.38
N ALA A 231 -81.76 55.00 -47.06
CA ALA A 231 -82.65 55.91 -46.35
C ALA A 231 -82.43 57.39 -46.76
N GLN A 232 -81.18 57.80 -47.00
CA GLN A 232 -80.86 59.13 -47.55
C GLN A 232 -81.49 59.32 -48.94
N LEU A 233 -81.27 58.39 -49.86
CA LEU A 233 -81.86 58.44 -51.21
C LEU A 233 -83.40 58.44 -51.19
N GLN A 234 -84.03 57.70 -50.28
CA GLN A 234 -85.48 57.75 -50.06
C GLN A 234 -85.92 59.13 -49.55
N THR A 235 -85.18 59.71 -48.60
CA THR A 235 -85.47 61.05 -48.06
C THR A 235 -85.31 62.13 -49.12
N ASP A 236 -84.29 62.06 -49.98
CA ASP A 236 -84.07 63.00 -51.09
C ASP A 236 -85.12 62.85 -52.20
N ARG A 237 -85.71 61.66 -52.36
CA ARG A 237 -86.87 61.42 -53.25
C ARG A 237 -88.16 62.00 -52.66
N LEU A 238 -88.34 61.93 -51.34
CA LEU A 238 -89.50 62.51 -50.65
C LEU A 238 -89.41 64.05 -50.58
N ARG A 239 -88.23 64.63 -50.32
CA ARG A 239 -88.03 66.10 -50.35
C ARG A 239 -88.36 66.69 -51.73
N ARG A 240 -87.87 66.10 -52.82
CA ARG A 240 -88.24 66.55 -54.19
C ARG A 240 -89.74 66.46 -54.46
N ARG A 241 -90.43 65.40 -53.98
CA ARG A 241 -91.89 65.29 -54.12
C ARG A 241 -92.65 66.32 -53.28
N LEU A 242 -92.13 66.71 -52.12
CA LEU A 242 -92.68 67.81 -51.33
C LEU A 242 -92.51 69.13 -52.08
N GLU A 243 -91.31 69.42 -52.58
CA GLU A 243 -90.99 70.61 -53.38
C GLU A 243 -91.85 70.70 -54.66
N GLU A 244 -92.01 69.59 -55.41
CA GLU A 244 -92.95 69.45 -56.53
C GLU A 244 -94.39 69.85 -56.14
N ARG A 245 -94.82 69.47 -54.93
CA ARG A 245 -96.17 69.71 -54.40
C ARG A 245 -96.36 71.09 -53.79
N GLU A 246 -95.33 71.67 -53.20
CA GLU A 246 -95.30 73.06 -52.74
C GLU A 246 -95.41 74.00 -53.95
N ILE A 247 -94.67 73.72 -55.02
CA ILE A 247 -94.79 74.42 -56.31
C ILE A 247 -96.19 74.24 -56.94
N GLU A 248 -96.83 73.08 -56.80
CA GLU A 248 -98.21 72.82 -57.25
C GLU A 248 -99.23 73.62 -56.42
N ILE A 249 -99.06 73.65 -55.09
CA ILE A 249 -99.88 74.44 -54.16
C ILE A 249 -99.76 75.93 -54.46
N ASP A 250 -98.56 76.46 -54.66
CA ASP A 250 -98.35 77.88 -54.99
C ASP A 250 -98.95 78.25 -56.35
N LYS A 251 -98.90 77.36 -57.35
CA LYS A 251 -99.59 77.57 -58.63
C LYS A 251 -101.11 77.65 -58.45
N LEU A 252 -101.70 76.74 -57.67
CA LEU A 252 -103.14 76.75 -57.37
C LEU A 252 -103.55 77.96 -56.52
N ARG A 253 -102.68 78.40 -55.60
CA ARG A 253 -102.90 79.55 -54.72
C ARG A 253 -102.78 80.90 -55.45
N ASN A 254 -101.97 80.96 -56.50
CA ASN A 254 -101.84 82.14 -57.37
C ASN A 254 -102.85 82.10 -58.55
N GLY A 255 -103.32 80.93 -58.94
CA GLY A 255 -104.28 80.71 -60.04
C GLY A 255 -105.62 80.18 -59.54
N THR A 256 -106.50 81.11 -59.12
CA THR A 256 -107.92 80.97 -58.71
C THR A 256 -108.16 81.41 -57.26
N VAL A 257 -108.50 82.69 -57.10
CA VAL A 257 -109.38 83.15 -56.01
C VAL A 257 -110.72 83.46 -56.67
N PRO A 258 -111.76 82.65 -56.41
CA PRO A 258 -112.83 83.18 -55.55
C PRO A 258 -112.85 82.58 -54.14
N ASN A 259 -112.80 83.48 -53.16
CA ASN A 259 -113.25 83.27 -51.79
C ASN A 259 -114.76 82.94 -51.78
N ILE A 260 -115.23 82.03 -50.91
CA ILE A 260 -116.39 82.18 -49.98
C ILE A 260 -116.91 80.83 -49.42
N TRP A 261 -116.81 80.71 -48.09
CA TRP A 261 -117.64 79.94 -47.13
C TRP A 261 -117.72 78.40 -47.07
N GLU A 262 -118.20 78.00 -45.88
CA GLU A 262 -118.48 76.66 -45.34
C GLU A 262 -119.57 75.90 -46.11
N ILE A 263 -119.63 74.55 -45.94
CA ILE A 263 -120.83 73.89 -45.37
C ILE A 263 -120.58 72.44 -44.91
N LYS A 264 -121.42 72.02 -43.96
CA LYS A 264 -121.33 70.82 -43.11
C LYS A 264 -121.65 69.48 -43.79
N SER A 265 -120.84 68.47 -43.45
CA SER A 265 -121.25 67.13 -42.95
C SER A 265 -122.22 66.23 -43.74
N ARG A 266 -121.78 64.98 -44.00
CA ARG A 266 -122.37 63.78 -43.35
C ARG A 266 -121.51 62.50 -43.47
N LYS A 267 -121.94 61.46 -42.74
CA LYS A 267 -121.44 60.06 -42.70
C LYS A 267 -121.64 59.39 -44.09
N ILE A 268 -121.07 58.24 -44.46
CA ILE A 268 -120.46 57.06 -43.77
C ILE A 268 -119.30 56.54 -44.70
N THR A 269 -118.48 55.49 -44.46
CA THR A 269 -118.53 54.28 -43.58
C THR A 269 -117.10 53.83 -43.17
N GLN A 270 -117.01 52.83 -42.29
CA GLN A 270 -115.88 51.91 -42.02
C GLN A 270 -115.84 50.75 -43.07
N PRO A 271 -114.79 49.87 -43.22
CA PRO A 271 -113.98 49.29 -42.13
C PRO A 271 -112.44 49.13 -42.31
N GLU A 272 -111.74 49.30 -41.18
CA GLU A 272 -110.61 48.48 -40.65
C GLU A 272 -109.29 48.42 -41.48
N GLU A 273 -108.10 48.10 -40.94
CA GLU A 273 -107.69 47.46 -39.67
C GLU A 273 -106.51 48.15 -38.93
N PHE A 274 -106.18 47.65 -37.73
CA PHE A 274 -104.91 47.73 -36.97
C PHE A 274 -104.23 49.09 -36.68
N LEU A 275 -104.62 49.66 -35.53
CA LEU A 275 -103.67 50.28 -34.60
C LEU A 275 -102.79 49.22 -33.93
N ASN A 276 -101.50 49.51 -33.68
CA ASN A 276 -100.76 48.91 -32.56
C ASN A 276 -99.54 49.73 -32.11
N ASN A 277 -99.65 50.29 -30.90
CA ASN A 277 -98.60 50.62 -29.92
C ASN A 277 -97.43 51.56 -30.29
N LEU A 278 -97.37 52.68 -29.57
CA LEU A 278 -96.16 53.46 -29.30
C LEU A 278 -96.13 53.85 -27.81
N ASN A 279 -94.94 53.86 -27.20
CA ASN A 279 -94.65 54.24 -25.80
C ASN A 279 -95.15 53.22 -24.73
N HIS A 280 -94.59 53.15 -23.51
CA HIS A 280 -93.67 54.06 -22.81
C HIS A 280 -92.46 53.35 -22.16
N ASN A 281 -91.42 54.12 -21.89
CA ASN A 281 -90.30 53.75 -21.03
C ASN A 281 -90.73 53.51 -19.57
N SER A 282 -90.07 52.59 -18.88
CA SER A 282 -89.84 52.69 -17.42
C SER A 282 -88.44 52.15 -17.08
N SER A 283 -87.84 52.66 -16.01
CA SER A 283 -86.45 52.43 -15.62
C SER A 283 -86.35 51.86 -14.18
N PRO A 284 -85.18 51.51 -13.64
CA PRO A 284 -84.97 50.23 -13.01
C PRO A 284 -85.24 50.23 -11.51
N HIS A 285 -85.56 49.07 -10.93
CA HIS A 285 -85.24 48.76 -9.53
C HIS A 285 -84.98 47.26 -9.32
N SER A 286 -84.21 46.94 -8.28
CA SER A 286 -83.83 45.58 -7.90
C SER A 286 -84.77 45.05 -6.81
N VAL A 287 -85.07 43.74 -6.83
CA VAL A 287 -84.84 42.82 -5.69
C VAL A 287 -85.10 41.36 -6.10
N ARG A 288 -84.02 40.57 -6.07
CA ARG A 288 -83.91 39.13 -5.78
C ARG A 288 -85.22 38.37 -5.48
N SER A 289 -85.63 37.43 -6.35
CA SER A 289 -85.95 36.02 -5.99
C SER A 289 -86.48 35.15 -7.15
N THR A 290 -85.60 34.72 -8.07
CA THR A 290 -85.80 33.50 -8.89
C THR A 290 -84.47 32.77 -8.97
N CYS A 291 -84.29 31.70 -8.19
CA CYS A 291 -83.16 30.78 -8.36
C CYS A 291 -83.41 30.00 -9.66
N GLU A 292 -82.60 30.23 -10.68
CA GLU A 292 -82.76 29.49 -11.94
C GLU A 292 -82.35 28.02 -11.75
N PRO A 293 -83.04 27.05 -12.39
CA PRO A 293 -82.61 25.66 -12.40
C PRO A 293 -81.15 25.44 -12.85
N ASN A 294 -80.58 26.39 -13.60
CA ASN A 294 -79.17 26.41 -14.00
C ASN A 294 -78.17 26.46 -12.82
N GLU A 295 -78.48 27.16 -11.72
CA GLU A 295 -77.47 27.42 -10.67
C GLU A 295 -77.01 26.11 -10.00
N TYR A 296 -77.94 25.21 -9.70
CA TYR A 296 -77.63 23.89 -9.15
C TYR A 296 -76.91 22.98 -10.17
N VAL A 297 -77.20 23.10 -11.47
CA VAL A 297 -76.51 22.35 -12.52
C VAL A 297 -75.06 22.80 -12.66
N ILE A 298 -74.81 24.11 -12.65
CA ILE A 298 -73.45 24.68 -12.69
C ILE A 298 -72.67 24.26 -11.43
N LEU A 299 -73.28 24.30 -10.25
CA LEU A 299 -72.66 23.87 -9.00
C LEU A 299 -72.33 22.37 -9.00
N ALA A 300 -73.24 21.53 -9.51
CA ALA A 300 -73.01 20.10 -9.65
C ALA A 300 -71.88 19.77 -10.63
N LEU A 301 -71.83 20.42 -11.80
CA LEU A 301 -70.75 20.25 -12.77
C LEU A 301 -69.39 20.68 -12.20
N ALA A 302 -69.33 21.76 -11.41
CA ALA A 302 -68.12 22.18 -10.72
C ALA A 302 -67.66 21.17 -9.65
N ALA A 303 -68.60 20.60 -8.88
CA ALA A 303 -68.32 19.57 -7.90
C ALA A 303 -67.84 18.25 -8.54
N GLU A 304 -68.44 17.86 -9.67
CA GLU A 304 -68.05 16.70 -10.48
C GLU A 304 -66.62 16.85 -11.02
N ALA A 305 -66.28 18.05 -11.52
CA ALA A 305 -64.94 18.36 -12.01
C ALA A 305 -63.86 18.30 -10.91
N GLU A 306 -64.14 18.80 -9.70
CA GLU A 306 -63.21 18.67 -8.58
C GLU A 306 -63.15 17.23 -8.04
N ARG A 307 -64.25 16.47 -8.06
CA ARG A 307 -64.25 15.03 -7.76
C ARG A 307 -63.32 14.26 -8.70
N GLU A 308 -63.36 14.54 -10.00
CA GLU A 308 -62.39 13.99 -10.95
C GLU A 308 -60.95 14.42 -10.64
N ARG A 309 -60.73 15.70 -10.30
CA ARG A 309 -59.39 16.23 -9.99
C ARG A 309 -58.80 15.54 -8.75
N LEU A 310 -59.62 15.31 -7.73
CA LEU A 310 -59.26 14.59 -6.51
C LEU A 310 -58.99 13.10 -6.78
N LEU A 311 -59.79 12.43 -7.63
CA LEU A 311 -59.52 11.03 -8.03
C LEU A 311 -58.20 10.88 -8.81
N LYS A 312 -57.91 11.84 -9.71
CA LYS A 312 -56.62 11.90 -10.43
C LYS A 312 -55.46 12.12 -9.44
N LEU A 313 -55.63 12.99 -8.45
CA LEU A 313 -54.65 13.21 -7.37
C LEU A 313 -54.43 11.96 -6.50
N ILE A 314 -55.49 11.28 -6.06
CA ILE A 314 -55.42 10.03 -5.28
C ILE A 314 -54.67 8.95 -6.08
N THR A 315 -54.93 8.84 -7.39
CA THR A 315 -54.22 7.90 -8.27
C THR A 315 -52.71 8.19 -8.34
N ILE A 316 -52.32 9.46 -8.38
CA ILE A 316 -50.91 9.90 -8.36
C ILE A 316 -50.27 9.65 -6.99
N LEU A 317 -50.98 9.93 -5.89
CA LEU A 317 -50.49 9.74 -4.52
C LEU A 317 -50.30 8.25 -4.20
N ASN A 318 -51.23 7.38 -4.59
CA ASN A 318 -51.08 5.93 -4.44
C ASN A 318 -49.87 5.42 -5.22
N ARG A 319 -49.71 5.80 -6.49
CA ARG A 319 -48.51 5.44 -7.29
C ARG A 319 -47.19 5.92 -6.67
N ARG A 320 -47.18 7.10 -6.03
CA ARG A 320 -46.02 7.57 -5.26
C ARG A 320 -45.79 6.71 -4.02
N LEU A 321 -46.83 6.47 -3.21
CA LEU A 321 -46.76 5.65 -2.00
C LEU A 321 -46.26 4.23 -2.28
N ASP A 322 -46.72 3.62 -3.38
CA ASP A 322 -46.29 2.28 -3.80
C ASP A 322 -44.85 2.28 -4.34
N LYS A 323 -44.38 3.37 -4.95
CA LYS A 323 -42.95 3.55 -5.28
C LYS A 323 -42.11 3.67 -4.01
N GLU A 324 -42.47 4.54 -3.07
CA GLU A 324 -41.76 4.73 -1.79
C GLU A 324 -41.68 3.42 -0.99
N ARG A 325 -42.75 2.60 -1.01
CA ARG A 325 -42.75 1.24 -0.45
C ARG A 325 -41.74 0.33 -1.12
N ASN A 326 -41.78 0.21 -2.46
CA ASN A 326 -40.83 -0.62 -3.21
C ASN A 326 -39.37 -0.18 -2.99
N ASP A 327 -39.10 1.13 -3.02
CA ASP A 327 -37.77 1.69 -2.77
C ASP A 327 -37.31 1.40 -1.33
N THR A 328 -38.21 1.48 -0.34
CA THR A 328 -37.95 1.10 1.06
C THR A 328 -37.63 -0.40 1.20
N ASP A 329 -38.37 -1.28 0.54
CA ASP A 329 -38.11 -2.73 0.57
C ASP A 329 -36.77 -3.08 -0.10
N ILE A 330 -36.44 -2.43 -1.22
CA ILE A 330 -35.13 -2.57 -1.90
C ILE A 330 -33.99 -2.12 -0.96
N LEU A 331 -34.14 -0.98 -0.27
CA LEU A 331 -33.17 -0.50 0.72
C LEU A 331 -33.03 -1.45 1.92
N SER A 332 -34.14 -2.01 2.40
CA SER A 332 -34.17 -3.02 3.47
C SER A 332 -33.45 -4.32 3.07
N ASP A 333 -33.63 -4.76 1.83
CA ASP A 333 -32.94 -5.90 1.23
C ASP A 333 -31.43 -5.68 1.09
N MET A 334 -31.02 -4.51 0.59
CA MET A 334 -29.60 -4.14 0.53
C MET A 334 -28.97 -4.07 1.93
N LEU A 335 -29.63 -3.43 2.90
CA LEU A 335 -29.17 -3.36 4.30
C LEU A 335 -29.04 -4.76 4.94
N ARG A 336 -30.00 -5.66 4.68
CA ARG A 336 -29.96 -7.05 5.14
C ARG A 336 -28.81 -7.82 4.52
N ASN A 337 -28.46 -7.55 3.26
CA ASN A 337 -27.34 -8.17 2.57
C ASN A 337 -25.98 -7.61 3.03
N GLU A 338 -25.85 -6.30 3.29
CA GLU A 338 -24.63 -5.72 3.88
C GLU A 338 -24.40 -6.22 5.31
N LYS A 339 -25.45 -6.31 6.15
CA LYS A 339 -25.32 -6.93 7.48
C LYS A 339 -24.82 -8.39 7.40
N LYS A 340 -25.28 -9.17 6.41
CA LYS A 340 -24.77 -10.53 6.14
C LYS A 340 -23.32 -10.55 5.65
N LYS A 341 -22.87 -9.56 4.86
CA LYS A 341 -21.45 -9.44 4.45
C LYS A 341 -20.56 -9.05 5.63
N SER A 342 -20.97 -8.03 6.40
CA SER A 342 -20.29 -7.58 7.61
C SER A 342 -20.08 -8.72 8.62
N ALA A 343 -21.12 -9.48 8.96
CA ALA A 343 -21.01 -10.63 9.87
C ALA A 343 -20.04 -11.72 9.36
N LYS A 344 -19.96 -11.96 8.05
CA LYS A 344 -18.97 -12.88 7.44
C LYS A 344 -17.55 -12.34 7.52
N LEU A 345 -17.36 -11.02 7.37
CA LEU A 345 -16.06 -10.37 7.51
C LEU A 345 -15.59 -10.37 8.97
N GLU A 346 -16.46 -10.04 9.93
CA GLU A 346 -16.19 -10.19 11.37
C GLU A 346 -15.76 -11.61 11.74
N LEU A 347 -16.48 -12.63 11.25
CA LEU A 347 -16.12 -14.03 11.49
C LEU A 347 -14.76 -14.39 10.88
N LYS A 348 -14.42 -13.84 9.71
CA LYS A 348 -13.11 -14.04 9.08
C LYS A 348 -11.99 -13.31 9.84
N ILE A 349 -12.25 -12.10 10.35
CA ILE A 349 -11.31 -11.36 11.21
C ILE A 349 -11.03 -12.16 12.48
N ARG A 350 -12.07 -12.57 13.23
CA ARG A 350 -11.90 -13.37 14.46
C ARG A 350 -11.14 -14.68 14.20
N LYS A 351 -11.37 -15.35 13.07
CA LYS A 351 -10.58 -16.54 12.66
C LYS A 351 -9.10 -16.20 12.45
N LEU A 352 -8.80 -15.20 11.62
CA LEU A 352 -7.43 -14.76 11.35
C LEU A 352 -6.71 -14.28 12.63
N GLU A 353 -7.43 -13.67 13.58
CA GLU A 353 -6.90 -13.32 14.90
C GLU A 353 -6.56 -14.56 15.73
N THR A 354 -7.45 -15.57 15.79
CA THR A 354 -7.15 -16.84 16.46
C THR A 354 -6.02 -17.63 15.79
N GLU A 355 -5.92 -17.59 14.46
CA GLU A 355 -4.82 -18.20 13.71
C GLU A 355 -3.49 -17.49 13.99
N ARG A 356 -3.47 -16.13 14.02
CA ARG A 356 -2.29 -15.34 14.39
C ARG A 356 -1.80 -15.63 15.81
N ILE A 357 -2.71 -15.95 16.74
CA ILE A 357 -2.39 -16.35 18.11
C ILE A 357 -1.95 -17.83 18.17
N GLY A 358 -2.49 -18.70 17.32
CA GLY A 358 -2.16 -20.12 17.24
C GLY A 358 -0.78 -20.42 16.64
N ILE A 359 -0.35 -19.66 15.63
CA ILE A 359 0.93 -19.86 14.91
C ILE A 359 2.16 -19.73 15.83
N VAL A 360 2.04 -19.10 17.00
CA VAL A 360 3.12 -18.94 18.00
C VAL A 360 3.40 -20.23 18.79
N LYS A 361 2.65 -21.32 18.58
CA LYS A 361 2.64 -22.50 19.49
C LYS A 361 3.06 -23.85 18.88
N ILE A 362 3.72 -23.90 17.72
CA ILE A 362 4.23 -25.16 17.16
C ILE A 362 5.76 -25.13 17.02
N ASP A 363 6.39 -26.04 17.76
CA ASP A 363 7.74 -26.60 17.64
C ASP A 363 8.94 -25.67 17.40
N THR A 364 9.54 -25.23 18.50
CA THR A 364 11.01 -25.14 18.61
C THR A 364 11.45 -25.56 20.01
N GLY A 365 11.67 -26.87 20.19
CA GLY A 365 11.92 -27.47 21.51
C GLY A 365 13.35 -27.27 22.03
N TYR A 366 13.63 -26.14 22.68
CA TYR A 366 14.78 -26.00 23.58
C TYR A 366 14.39 -25.37 24.92
N ARG A 367 14.82 -25.98 26.04
CA ARG A 367 14.63 -25.41 27.38
C ARG A 367 15.55 -24.20 27.59
N THR A 368 14.97 -23.02 27.75
CA THR A 368 15.61 -21.93 28.51
C THR A 368 14.64 -21.44 29.58
N LYS A 369 15.02 -21.56 30.87
CA LYS A 369 14.24 -21.00 31.98
C LYS A 369 14.47 -19.49 32.02
N LEU A 370 13.48 -18.69 31.60
CA LEU A 370 13.51 -17.23 31.78
C LEU A 370 12.24 -16.73 32.50
N PRO A 371 12.33 -16.22 33.74
CA PRO A 371 11.16 -15.70 34.46
C PRO A 371 10.72 -14.31 33.98
N LYS A 372 9.39 -14.09 33.93
CA LYS A 372 8.73 -12.77 34.09
C LYS A 372 9.06 -11.65 33.04
N LEU A 373 8.87 -11.88 31.74
CA LEU A 373 8.86 -10.79 30.73
C LEU A 373 7.53 -10.59 29.96
N LEU A 374 6.43 -11.24 30.37
CA LEU A 374 5.14 -11.10 29.68
C LEU A 374 4.34 -9.82 30.08
N LYS A 375 4.56 -9.27 31.27
CA LYS A 375 3.80 -8.09 31.76
C LYS A 375 4.25 -6.73 31.21
N ALA A 376 5.32 -6.69 30.40
CA ALA A 376 5.76 -5.48 29.72
C ALA A 376 5.06 -5.33 28.35
N SER A 377 4.96 -6.42 27.58
CA SER A 377 4.39 -6.44 26.23
C SER A 377 2.94 -5.96 26.19
N ASP A 378 2.07 -6.50 27.07
CA ASP A 378 0.66 -6.08 27.16
C ASP A 378 0.53 -4.58 27.48
N LYS A 379 1.32 -4.08 28.43
CA LYS A 379 1.31 -2.66 28.82
C LYS A 379 1.81 -1.74 27.72
N GLN A 380 2.77 -2.19 26.91
CA GLN A 380 3.31 -1.37 25.82
C GLN A 380 2.37 -1.37 24.60
N MET A 381 1.64 -2.47 24.35
CA MET A 381 0.50 -2.50 23.43
C MET A 381 -0.62 -1.56 23.87
N ASP A 382 -1.01 -1.61 25.16
CA ASP A 382 -2.05 -0.76 25.75
C ASP A 382 -1.69 0.73 25.69
N VAL A 383 -0.42 1.08 25.97
CA VAL A 383 0.09 2.46 25.85
C VAL A 383 0.07 2.98 24.41
N GLU A 384 0.54 2.21 23.42
CA GLU A 384 0.47 2.67 22.02
C GLU A 384 -0.97 2.69 21.50
N GLN A 385 -1.86 1.78 21.95
CA GLN A 385 -3.28 1.82 21.61
C GLN A 385 -3.99 3.04 22.24
N MET A 386 -3.64 3.42 23.47
CA MET A 386 -4.11 4.65 24.10
C MET A 386 -3.56 5.89 23.39
N ARG A 387 -2.31 5.85 22.94
CA ARG A 387 -1.68 6.94 22.19
C ARG A 387 -2.33 7.18 20.83
N LEU A 388 -2.54 6.12 20.04
CA LEU A 388 -3.27 6.19 18.76
C LEU A 388 -4.70 6.69 18.94
N LYS A 389 -5.37 6.32 20.05
CA LYS A 389 -6.70 6.85 20.38
C LYS A 389 -6.67 8.34 20.75
N MET A 390 -5.64 8.79 21.46
CA MET A 390 -5.43 10.20 21.79
C MET A 390 -5.13 11.03 20.53
N GLU A 391 -4.31 10.51 19.62
CA GLU A 391 -3.98 11.12 18.32
C GLU A 391 -5.25 11.26 17.46
N LEU A 392 -6.05 10.20 17.32
CA LEU A 392 -7.36 10.24 16.64
C LEU A 392 -8.31 11.31 17.24
N LEU A 393 -8.44 11.35 18.57
CA LEU A 393 -9.29 12.35 19.24
C LEU A 393 -8.76 13.78 19.03
N GLN A 394 -7.45 13.94 18.85
CA GLN A 394 -6.82 15.23 18.60
C GLN A 394 -7.03 15.67 17.13
N GLU A 395 -6.99 14.75 16.17
CA GLU A 395 -7.42 14.98 14.78
C GLU A 395 -8.91 15.32 14.70
N GLU A 396 -9.78 14.59 15.39
CA GLU A 396 -11.23 14.90 15.48
C GLU A 396 -11.47 16.29 16.07
N CYS A 397 -10.77 16.67 17.15
CA CYS A 397 -10.84 18.01 17.72
C CYS A 397 -10.40 19.10 16.73
N LEU A 398 -9.36 18.86 15.94
CA LEU A 398 -8.89 19.79 14.92
C LEU A 398 -9.89 19.92 13.77
N ALA A 399 -10.45 18.80 13.27
CA ALA A 399 -11.45 18.78 12.21
C ALA A 399 -12.79 19.42 12.63
N LEU A 400 -13.21 19.21 13.88
CA LEU A 400 -14.39 19.89 14.45
C LEU A 400 -14.15 21.39 14.60
N LYS A 401 -12.92 21.80 14.96
CA LYS A 401 -12.57 23.22 15.09
C LYS A 401 -12.52 23.93 13.74
N THR A 402 -11.84 23.36 12.73
CA THR A 402 -11.83 23.96 11.38
C THR A 402 -13.23 24.02 10.78
N ARG A 403 -14.09 23.01 10.99
CA ARG A 403 -15.49 23.06 10.53
C ARG A 403 -16.34 24.06 11.31
N LEU A 404 -16.03 24.34 12.58
CA LEU A 404 -16.67 25.42 13.33
C LEU A 404 -16.24 26.79 12.77
N ASP A 405 -14.95 26.97 12.48
CA ASP A 405 -14.39 28.20 11.93
C ASP A 405 -14.97 28.50 10.53
N THR A 406 -15.09 27.49 9.65
CA THR A 406 -15.72 27.67 8.32
C THR A 406 -17.20 28.03 8.44
N VAL A 407 -17.98 27.35 9.28
CA VAL A 407 -19.41 27.66 9.48
C VAL A 407 -19.62 29.04 10.11
N GLN A 408 -18.71 29.51 10.96
CA GLN A 408 -18.72 30.89 11.45
C GLN A 408 -18.44 31.90 10.33
N GLN A 409 -17.49 31.61 9.44
CA GLN A 409 -17.17 32.47 8.30
C GLN A 409 -18.31 32.51 7.27
N GLU A 410 -18.88 31.36 6.91
CA GLU A 410 -20.06 31.23 6.05
C GLU A 410 -21.24 32.06 6.59
N LYS A 411 -21.57 31.89 7.88
CA LYS A 411 -22.62 32.66 8.55
C LYS A 411 -22.33 34.17 8.59
N ALA A 412 -21.05 34.56 8.68
CA ALA A 412 -20.65 35.97 8.61
C ALA A 412 -20.80 36.54 7.20
N THR A 413 -20.47 35.78 6.14
CA THR A 413 -20.71 36.18 4.75
C THR A 413 -22.20 36.25 4.43
N ASP A 414 -23.02 35.31 4.90
CA ASP A 414 -24.47 35.36 4.74
C ASP A 414 -25.06 36.60 5.44
N LEU A 415 -24.64 36.90 6.67
CA LEU A 415 -25.08 38.11 7.36
C LEU A 415 -24.65 39.40 6.65
N ALA A 416 -23.57 39.38 5.87
CA ALA A 416 -23.16 40.51 5.04
C ALA A 416 -24.04 40.64 3.78
N THR A 417 -24.32 39.54 3.08
CA THR A 417 -25.18 39.56 1.87
C THR A 417 -26.63 39.89 2.22
N TYR A 418 -27.18 39.36 3.32
CA TYR A 418 -28.51 39.75 3.81
C TYR A 418 -28.62 41.23 4.15
N LYS A 419 -27.59 41.82 4.79
CA LYS A 419 -27.55 43.28 5.03
C LYS A 419 -27.52 44.06 3.73
N GLN A 420 -26.66 43.69 2.78
CA GLN A 420 -26.55 44.36 1.49
C GLN A 420 -27.86 44.30 0.69
N MET A 421 -28.53 43.14 0.65
CA MET A 421 -29.86 43.02 0.02
C MET A 421 -30.91 43.89 0.71
N LEU A 422 -30.93 43.93 2.04
CA LEU A 422 -31.88 44.73 2.81
C LEU A 422 -31.65 46.23 2.60
N GLU A 423 -30.39 46.69 2.60
CA GLU A 423 -30.03 48.07 2.24
C GLU A 423 -30.42 48.43 0.80
N GLN A 424 -30.24 47.50 -0.15
CA GLN A 424 -30.66 47.71 -1.54
C GLN A 424 -32.19 47.82 -1.67
N VAL A 425 -32.95 46.92 -1.04
CA VAL A 425 -34.42 46.98 -1.03
C VAL A 425 -34.93 48.26 -0.37
N LEU A 426 -34.36 48.68 0.76
CA LEU A 426 -34.70 49.97 1.38
C LEU A 426 -34.41 51.16 0.44
N LYS A 427 -33.30 51.11 -0.30
CA LYS A 427 -32.90 52.15 -1.26
C LYS A 427 -33.78 52.18 -2.51
N GLU A 428 -34.32 51.04 -2.93
CA GLU A 428 -35.28 50.93 -4.03
C GLU A 428 -36.67 51.41 -3.60
N VAL A 429 -37.16 51.00 -2.42
CA VAL A 429 -38.41 51.52 -1.83
C VAL A 429 -38.35 53.03 -1.62
N LEU A 430 -37.22 53.58 -1.17
CA LEU A 430 -37.03 55.04 -1.05
C LEU A 430 -37.08 55.76 -2.41
N LYS A 431 -36.53 55.17 -3.48
CA LYS A 431 -36.66 55.74 -4.85
C LYS A 431 -38.11 55.75 -5.30
N GLU A 432 -38.84 54.65 -5.15
CA GLU A 432 -40.25 54.55 -5.56
C GLU A 432 -41.14 55.53 -4.77
N CYS A 433 -40.91 55.66 -3.46
CA CYS A 433 -41.59 56.67 -2.65
C CYS A 433 -41.29 58.10 -3.14
N LEU A 434 -40.03 58.41 -3.48
CA LEU A 434 -39.66 59.73 -4.03
C LEU A 434 -40.24 59.97 -5.43
N LEU A 435 -40.38 58.94 -6.27
CA LEU A 435 -41.05 59.03 -7.58
C LEU A 435 -42.56 59.27 -7.42
N LEU A 436 -43.22 58.61 -6.46
CA LEU A 436 -44.62 58.82 -6.12
C LEU A 436 -44.87 60.25 -5.59
N PHE A 437 -44.03 60.75 -4.68
CA PHE A 437 -44.10 62.14 -4.21
C PHE A 437 -43.84 63.18 -5.31
N ARG A 438 -43.03 62.85 -6.33
CA ARG A 438 -42.71 63.75 -7.44
C ARG A 438 -43.75 63.73 -8.56
N SER A 439 -44.55 62.68 -8.66
CA SER A 439 -45.64 62.53 -9.64
C SER A 439 -47.01 62.99 -9.11
N ASN A 440 -47.22 62.99 -7.79
CA ASN A 440 -48.41 63.57 -7.14
C ASN A 440 -48.04 64.77 -6.24
N PRO A 441 -47.86 65.98 -6.79
CA PRO A 441 -47.78 67.19 -5.97
C PRO A 441 -49.11 67.41 -5.23
N LEU A 442 -49.05 67.68 -3.92
CA LEU A 442 -50.23 68.03 -3.13
C LEU A 442 -50.93 69.27 -3.71
N PRO A 443 -52.28 69.29 -3.80
CA PRO A 443 -53.01 70.46 -4.29
C PRO A 443 -52.77 71.65 -3.34
N PRO A 444 -52.64 72.88 -3.88
CA PRO A 444 -52.32 74.05 -3.07
C PRO A 444 -53.46 74.36 -2.09
N ILE A 445 -53.10 74.50 -0.81
CA ILE A 445 -54.06 74.75 0.27
C ILE A 445 -54.58 76.19 0.19
N GLY A 446 -55.83 76.34 -0.25
CA GLY A 446 -56.73 77.40 0.21
C GLY A 446 -56.51 78.83 -0.30
N SER A 447 -56.73 79.06 -1.60
CA SER A 447 -57.15 80.39 -2.06
C SER A 447 -58.62 80.61 -1.68
N ARG A 448 -58.90 81.59 -0.82
CA ARG A 448 -60.26 81.93 -0.35
C ARG A 448 -61.18 82.36 -1.50
N SER A 449 -62.42 81.90 -1.47
CA SER A 449 -63.51 82.48 -2.28
C SER A 449 -63.77 83.93 -1.87
N THR A 450 -63.58 84.88 -2.77
CA THR A 450 -64.14 86.23 -2.64
C THR A 450 -65.59 86.22 -3.10
N ILE A 451 -66.50 86.58 -2.21
CA ILE A 451 -67.91 86.83 -2.54
C ILE A 451 -68.00 88.16 -3.30
N THR A 452 -68.62 88.15 -4.48
CA THR A 452 -69.02 89.37 -5.18
C THR A 452 -70.34 89.88 -4.60
N VAL A 453 -70.44 91.20 -4.44
CA VAL A 453 -71.69 91.94 -4.17
C VAL A 453 -72.07 92.69 -5.45
#